data_AF-A0AAE9I5I8-F1
#
_entry.id   AF-A0AAE9I5I8-F1
#
_cell.length_a   1.000
_cell.length_b   1.000
_cell.length_c   1.000
_cell.angle_alpha   90.00
_cell.angle_beta   90.00
_cell.angle_gamma   90.00
#
_symmetry.space_group_name_H-M   'P 1'
#
loop_
_entity.id
_entity.type
_entity.pdbx_description
1 polymer ?
#
loop_
_entity_poly.entity_id
_entity_poly.type
_entity_poly.pdbx_seq_one_letter_code
_entity_poly.pdbx_strand_id
1 'polypeptide(L)' 'MNTTDNAYGTRDERAYLAELARSPNAATLLSNYIASSERRVVWGTIDKTEVLLYAQLLLGNAGAAEKADTTVRRAA' A
#
# COMPACT_ATOMS: atom_id res chain seq x y z
N MET A 1 2.82 -29.23 20.53
CA MET A 1 2.90 -28.90 19.10
C MET A 1 3.06 -27.40 19.03
N ASN A 2 4.30 -26.92 18.89
CA ASN A 2 4.61 -25.48 18.98
C ASN A 2 4.52 -24.89 17.57
N THR A 3 3.31 -24.65 17.09
CA THR A 3 3.09 -23.80 15.91
C THR A 3 3.29 -22.38 16.38
N THR A 4 4.50 -21.85 16.20
CA THR A 4 4.74 -20.42 16.21
C THR A 4 3.80 -19.83 15.18
N ASP A 5 2.71 -19.22 15.65
CA ASP A 5 1.68 -18.56 14.85
C ASP A 5 2.33 -17.34 14.18
N ASN A 6 3.11 -17.57 13.12
CA ASN A 6 3.53 -16.55 12.15
C ASN A 6 2.30 -16.19 11.29
N ALA A 7 1.18 -15.89 11.94
CA ALA A 7 -0.02 -15.44 11.25
C ALA A 7 0.27 -14.06 10.68
N TYR A 8 0.38 -14.02 9.36
CA TYR A 8 0.44 -12.77 8.62
C TYR A 8 -0.80 -11.92 8.96
N GLY A 9 -0.57 -10.76 9.57
CA GLY A 9 -1.62 -9.90 10.11
C GLY A 9 -1.59 -8.48 9.56
N THR A 10 -2.46 -7.62 10.11
CA THR A 10 -2.58 -6.20 9.72
C THR A 10 -1.24 -5.47 9.69
N ARG A 11 -0.36 -5.76 10.66
CA ARG A 11 0.97 -5.15 10.75
C ARG A 11 1.86 -5.51 9.55
N ASP A 12 1.87 -6.78 9.15
CA ASP A 12 2.69 -7.27 8.04
C ASP A 12 2.18 -6.73 6.70
N GLU A 13 0.86 -6.67 6.55
CA GLU A 13 0.20 -6.07 5.37
C GLU A 13 0.53 -4.58 5.26
N ARG A 14 0.53 -3.84 6.37
CA ARG A 14 0.99 -2.44 6.37
C ARG A 14 2.47 -2.30 6.05
N ALA A 15 3.33 -3.18 6.55
CA ALA A 15 4.75 -3.16 6.20
C ALA A 15 4.98 -3.41 4.70
N TYR A 16 4.24 -4.36 4.12
CA TYR A 16 4.25 -4.62 2.67
C TYR A 16 3.81 -3.38 1.86
N LEU A 17 2.73 -2.71 2.27
CA LEU A 17 2.28 -1.47 1.62
C LEU A 17 3.32 -0.34 1.72
N ALA A 18 4.00 -0.22 2.86
CA ALA A 18 5.07 0.76 3.03
C ALA A 18 6.25 0.51 2.07
N GLU A 19 6.57 -0.75 1.80
CA GLU A 19 7.58 -1.13 0.82
C GLU A 19 7.12 -0.85 -0.62
N LEU A 20 5.87 -1.15 -0.96
CA LEU A 20 5.27 -0.78 -2.25
C LEU A 20 5.34 0.74 -2.50
N ALA A 21 5.12 1.55 -1.46
CA ALA A 21 5.18 3.00 -1.55
C ALA A 21 6.58 3.56 -1.83
N ARG A 22 7.65 2.77 -1.65
CA ARG A 22 9.03 3.16 -1.99
C ARG A 22 9.39 2.87 -3.44
N SER A 23 8.55 2.13 -4.15
CA SER A 23 8.80 1.77 -5.54
C SER A 23 8.61 2.99 -6.46
N PRO A 24 9.35 3.09 -7.58
CA PRO A 24 9.18 4.16 -8.56
C PRO A 24 7.76 4.25 -9.14
N ASN A 25 7.03 3.12 -9.13
CA ASN A 25 5.65 3.01 -9.61
C ASN A 25 4.63 2.95 -8.47
N ALA A 26 4.95 3.54 -7.31
CA ALA A 26 4.14 3.46 -6.09
C ALA A 26 2.65 3.77 -6.33
N ALA A 27 2.34 4.83 -7.09
CA ALA A 27 0.94 5.20 -7.36
C ALA A 27 0.18 4.10 -8.12
N THR A 28 0.82 3.48 -9.12
CA THR A 28 0.22 2.36 -9.88
C THR A 28 0.06 1.11 -9.01
N LEU A 29 1.08 0.77 -8.21
CA LEU A 29 1.04 -0.43 -7.37
C LEU A 29 -0.01 -0.32 -6.25
N LEU A 30 -0.10 0.85 -5.60
CA LEU A 30 -1.05 1.09 -4.51
C LEU A 30 -2.50 1.19 -5.03
N SER A 31 -2.73 1.79 -6.21
CA SER A 31 -4.06 1.81 -6.82
C SER A 31 -4.52 0.40 -7.23
N ASN A 32 -3.63 -0.41 -7.82
CA ASN A 32 -3.91 -1.80 -8.13
C ASN A 32 -4.20 -2.64 -6.88
N TYR A 33 -3.46 -2.39 -5.79
CA TYR A 33 -3.70 -3.01 -4.51
C TYR A 33 -5.13 -2.75 -4.02
N ILE A 34 -5.54 -1.48 -3.95
CA ILE A 34 -6.88 -1.08 -3.49
C ILE A 34 -7.97 -1.73 -4.36
N ALA A 35 -7.84 -1.67 -5.69
CA ALA A 35 -8.80 -2.29 -6.61
C ALA A 35 -8.89 -3.82 -6.44
N SER A 36 -7.78 -4.48 -6.13
CA SER A 36 -7.73 -5.93 -5.88
C SER A 36 -8.35 -6.27 -4.51
N SER A 37 -8.13 -5.43 -3.50
CA SER A 37 -8.70 -5.57 -2.15
C SER A 37 -10.22 -5.46 -2.12
N GLU A 38 -10.84 -4.73 -3.04
CA GLU A 38 -12.30 -4.70 -3.20
C GLU A 38 -12.87 -6.06 -3.59
N ARG A 39 -12.11 -6.85 -4.36
CA ARG A 39 -12.50 -8.20 -4.81
C ARG A 39 -12.13 -9.29 -3.81
N ARG A 40 -11.28 -9.00 -2.83
CA ARG A 40 -10.84 -9.94 -1.81
C ARG A 40 -11.95 -10.17 -0.79
N VAL A 41 -12.50 -11.39 -0.79
CA VAL A 41 -13.59 -11.82 0.12
C VAL A 41 -13.06 -12.26 1.49
N VAL A 42 -11.87 -12.86 1.56
CA VAL A 42 -11.30 -13.41 2.80
C VAL A 42 -10.07 -12.62 3.23
N TRP A 43 -10.12 -12.06 4.44
CA TRP A 43 -9.05 -11.25 5.05
C TRP A 43 -8.38 -11.92 6.25
N GLY A 44 -8.96 -13.00 6.77
CA GLY A 44 -8.42 -13.68 7.96
C GLY A 44 -8.44 -12.75 9.18
N THR A 45 -7.30 -12.62 9.84
CA THR A 45 -7.10 -11.75 11.01
C THR A 45 -6.75 -10.30 10.65
N ILE A 46 -6.64 -9.99 9.35
CA ILE A 46 -6.27 -8.66 8.86
C ILE A 46 -7.47 -7.71 8.97
N ASP A 47 -7.25 -6.54 9.59
CA ASP A 47 -8.21 -5.43 9.56
C ASP A 47 -8.16 -4.75 8.18
N LYS A 48 -9.13 -5.12 7.33
CA LYS A 48 -9.30 -4.56 5.99
C LYS A 48 -9.39 -3.03 6.02
N THR A 49 -10.12 -2.46 6.98
CA THR A 49 -10.39 -1.02 7.02
C THR A 49 -9.10 -0.27 7.29
N GLU A 50 -8.34 -0.72 8.29
CA GLU A 50 -7.04 -0.12 8.62
C GLU A 50 -6.07 -0.19 7.43
N VAL A 51 -5.98 -1.35 6.78
CA VAL A 51 -5.09 -1.57 5.64
C VAL A 51 -5.47 -0.70 4.44
N LEU A 52 -6.77 -0.61 4.10
CA LEU A 52 -7.23 0.20 2.98
C LEU A 52 -7.04 1.69 3.23
N LEU A 53 -7.32 2.18 4.45
CA LEU A 53 -7.04 3.57 4.82
C LEU A 53 -5.54 3.87 4.72
N TYR A 54 -4.69 2.93 5.16
CA TYR A 54 -3.24 3.08 5.04
C TYR A 54 -2.77 3.10 3.58
N ALA A 55 -3.30 2.22 2.73
CA ALA A 55 -3.00 2.20 1.29
C ALA A 55 -3.43 3.51 0.59
N GLN A 56 -4.61 4.05 0.93
CA GLN A 56 -5.11 5.32 0.39
C GLN A 56 -4.22 6.50 0.79
N LEU A 57 -3.77 6.54 2.06
CA LEU A 57 -2.81 7.55 2.54
C LEU A 57 -1.50 7.51 1.73
N LEU A 58 -0.94 6.32 1.55
CA LEU A 58 0.30 6.15 0.79
C LEU A 58 0.13 6.53 -0.69
N LEU A 59 -1.01 6.21 -1.30
CA LEU A 59 -1.31 6.58 -2.68
C LEU A 59 -1.37 8.11 -2.84
N GLY A 60 -2.00 8.82 -1.91
CA GLY A 60 -2.03 10.28 -1.89
C GLY A 60 -0.63 10.90 -1.83
N ASN A 61 0.24 10.35 -0.98
CA ASN A 61 1.63 10.79 -0.85
C ASN A 61 2.46 10.52 -2.12
N ALA A 62 2.29 9.33 -2.74
CA ALA A 62 2.97 8.98 -3.99
C ALA A 62 2.56 9.92 -5.14
N GLY A 63 1.25 10.21 -5.28
CA GLY A 63 0.77 11.15 -6.30
C GLY A 63 1.23 12.59 -6.09
N ALA A 64 1.48 13.01 -4.84
CA ALA A 64 2.08 14.31 -4.55
C ALA A 64 3.56 14.35 -4.94
N ALA A 65 4.31 13.28 -4.67
CA ALA A 65 5.73 13.17 -5.04
C ALA A 65 5.94 13.14 -6.57
N GLU A 66 5.11 12.40 -7.31
CA GLU A 66 5.17 12.36 -8.79
C GLU A 66 4.92 13.74 -9.42
N LYS A 67 3.98 14.53 -8.86
CA LYS A 67 3.70 15.89 -9.32
C LYS A 67 4.87 16.84 -9.05
N ALA A 68 5.54 16.69 -7.91
CA ALA A 68 6.72 17.48 -7.56
C ALA A 68 7.89 17.19 -8.53
N ASP A 69 8.19 15.91 -8.78
CA ASP A 69 9.26 15.49 -9.72
C ASP A 69 8.98 15.97 -11.16
N THR A 70 7.73 15.87 -11.62
CA THR A 70 7.33 16.37 -12.95
C THR A 70 7.51 17.88 -13.10
N THR A 71 7.24 18.65 -12.05
CA THR A 71 7.39 20.11 -12.07
C THR A 71 8.86 20.50 -12.17
N VAL A 72 9.74 19.83 -11.43
CA VAL A 72 11.20 20.08 -11.48
C VAL A 72 11.77 19.76 -12.85
N ARG A 73 11.38 18.63 -13.47
CA ARG A 73 11.88 18.24 -14.80
C ARG A 73 11.41 19.14 -15.95
N ARG A 74 10.32 19.88 -15.78
CA ARG A 74 9.84 20.85 -16.78
C ARG A 74 10.46 22.24 -16.64
N ALA A 75 11.12 22.51 -15.51
CA ALA A 75 11.75 23.80 -15.22
C ALA A 75 13.28 23.80 -15.43
N ALA A 76 13.86 22.69 -15.91
CA ALA A 76 15.28 22.50 -16.17
C ALA A 76 15.62 22.55 -17.67
#